data_AF-A0A358IYN6-F1
#
_entry.id   AF-A0A358IYN6-F1
#
_cell.length_a   1.000
_cell.length_b   1.000
_cell.length_c   1.000
_cell.angle_alpha   90.00
_cell.angle_beta   90.00
_cell.angle_gamma   90.00
#
_symmetry.space_group_name_H-M   'P 1'
#
loop_
_entity.id
_entity.type
_entity.pdbx_description
1 polymer ?
#
loop_
_entity_poly.entity_id
_entity_poly.type
_entity_poly.pdbx_seq_one_letter_code
_entity_poly.pdbx_strand_id
1 'polypeptide(L)' 'EALMRGHEVALKRLEKTLRTPCRAVDVFGALFARPVGDAVLGMATGEALAHLNYLERQGRVRRARDGDGVDWWSLSETGQ' A
#
# COMPACT_ATOMS: atom_id res chain seq x y z
N GLU A 1 -19.61 8.60 -7.77
CA GLU A 1 -19.40 7.30 -8.44
C GLU A 1 -17.97 7.06 -8.96
N ALA A 2 -17.28 8.04 -9.55
CA ALA A 2 -15.89 7.84 -10.03
C ALA A 2 -14.86 7.60 -8.91
N LEU A 3 -15.06 8.20 -7.73
CA LEU A 3 -14.12 8.10 -6.60
C LEU A 3 -14.05 6.68 -5.99
N MET A 4 -15.19 6.02 -5.84
CA MET A 4 -15.25 4.64 -5.33
C MET A 4 -14.56 3.66 -6.29
N ARG A 5 -14.82 3.79 -7.61
CA ARG A 5 -14.15 2.96 -8.62
C ARG A 5 -12.63 3.17 -8.63
N GLY A 6 -12.18 4.42 -8.50
CA GLY A 6 -10.76 4.73 -8.39
C GLY A 6 -10.09 4.04 -7.19
N HIS A 7 -10.78 4.03 -6.04
CA HIS A 7 -10.30 3.39 -4.83
C HIS A 7 -10.21 1.85 -4.98
N GLU A 8 -11.23 1.21 -5.55
CA GLU A 8 -11.21 -0.24 -5.79
C GLU A 8 -10.09 -0.67 -6.75
N VAL A 9 -9.82 0.12 -7.79
CA VAL A 9 -8.72 -0.14 -8.73
C VAL A 9 -7.37 0.01 -8.02
N ALA A 10 -7.19 1.04 -7.21
CA ALA A 10 -5.98 1.25 -6.43
C ALA A 10 -5.72 0.09 -5.46
N LEU A 11 -6.75 -0.38 -4.74
CA LEU A 11 -6.63 -1.53 -3.83
C LEU A 11 -6.22 -2.82 -4.56
N LYS A 12 -6.83 -3.11 -5.72
CA LYS A 12 -6.46 -4.29 -6.54
C LYS A 12 -5.02 -4.23 -7.04
N ARG A 13 -4.52 -3.04 -7.40
CA ARG A 13 -3.11 -2.85 -7.80
C ARG A 13 -2.18 -3.04 -6.62
N LEU A 14 -2.53 -2.46 -5.47
CA LEU A 14 -1.77 -2.56 -4.24
C LEU A 14 -1.59 -4.02 -3.80
N GLU A 15 -2.66 -4.82 -3.81
CA GLU A 15 -2.56 -6.26 -3.52
C GLU A 15 -1.65 -7.03 -4.47
N LYS A 16 -1.63 -6.66 -5.76
CA LYS A 16 -0.70 -7.28 -6.72
C LYS A 16 0.75 -6.95 -6.37
N THR A 17 1.04 -5.71 -6.01
CA THR A 17 2.37 -5.27 -5.58
C THR A 17 2.80 -5.99 -4.30
N LEU A 18 1.89 -6.14 -3.34
CA LEU A 18 2.16 -6.77 -2.04
C LEU A 18 2.32 -8.30 -2.09
N ARG A 19 2.26 -8.92 -3.27
CA ARG A 19 2.70 -10.32 -3.46
C ARG A 19 4.18 -10.50 -3.09
N THR A 20 4.97 -9.44 -3.21
CA THR A 20 6.34 -9.36 -2.72
C THR A 20 6.38 -8.37 -1.55
N PRO A 21 7.11 -8.66 -0.45
CA PRO A 21 7.27 -7.71 0.64
C PRO A 21 7.80 -6.35 0.16
N CYS A 22 7.11 -5.27 0.51
CA CYS A 22 7.40 -3.90 0.06
C CYS A 22 7.22 -2.89 1.20
N ARG A 23 7.90 -1.74 1.14
CA ARG A 23 7.69 -0.62 2.05
C ARG A 23 6.57 0.30 1.52
N ALA A 24 6.07 1.20 2.35
CA ALA A 24 5.02 2.15 1.95
C ALA A 24 5.41 3.05 0.76
N VAL A 25 6.69 3.39 0.61
CA VAL A 25 7.19 4.19 -0.52
C VAL A 25 7.29 3.38 -1.81
N ASP A 26 7.45 2.06 -1.73
CA ASP A 26 7.62 1.19 -2.89
C ASP A 26 6.27 0.97 -3.62
N VAL A 27 5.14 1.24 -2.95
CA VAL A 27 3.80 1.07 -3.51
C VAL A 27 3.28 2.30 -4.25
N PHE A 28 4.04 3.40 -4.30
CA PHE A 28 3.61 4.63 -4.97
C PHE A 28 3.26 4.43 -6.45
N GLY A 29 4.00 3.56 -7.16
CA GLY A 29 3.68 3.25 -8.55
C GLY A 29 2.32 2.55 -8.75
N ALA A 30 1.76 1.93 -7.70
CA ALA A 30 0.44 1.32 -7.74
C ALA A 30 -0.69 2.35 -7.51
N LEU A 31 -0.41 3.40 -6.73
CA LEU A 31 -1.38 4.38 -6.26
C LEU A 31 -1.42 5.65 -7.12
N PHE A 32 -0.27 6.09 -7.63
CA PHE A 32 -0.13 7.36 -8.33
C PHE A 32 0.18 7.15 -9.81
N ALA A 33 -0.56 7.84 -10.67
CA ALA A 33 -0.33 7.79 -12.13
C ALA A 33 0.92 8.57 -12.56
N ARG A 34 1.47 9.43 -11.69
CA ARG A 34 2.65 10.26 -11.94
C ARG A 34 3.73 9.96 -10.90
N PRO A 35 5.02 10.15 -11.24
CA PRO A 35 6.10 10.05 -10.27
C PRO A 35 5.87 10.97 -9.07
N VAL A 36 6.10 10.42 -7.87
CA VAL A 36 6.05 11.18 -6.62
C VAL A 36 7.40 11.89 -6.46
N GLY A 37 7.38 13.22 -6.48
CA GLY A 37 8.55 14.06 -6.19
C GLY A 37 8.58 14.53 -4.73
N ASP A 38 9.70 15.10 -4.32
CA ASP A 38 9.97 15.50 -2.93
C ASP A 38 8.87 16.40 -2.33
N ALA A 39 8.33 17.32 -3.13
CA ALA A 39 7.29 18.26 -2.69
C ALA A 39 5.98 17.59 -2.23
N VAL A 40 5.68 16.38 -2.69
CA VAL A 40 4.45 15.64 -2.36
C VAL A 40 4.72 14.33 -1.63
N LEU A 41 5.99 14.04 -1.32
CA LEU A 41 6.42 12.77 -0.73
C LEU A 41 5.70 12.47 0.60
N GLY A 42 5.57 13.46 1.48
CA GLY A 42 4.88 13.29 2.77
C GLY A 42 3.40 12.94 2.59
N MET A 43 2.70 13.64 1.70
CA MET A 43 1.29 13.39 1.39
C MET A 43 1.09 12.00 0.76
N ALA A 44 1.92 11.66 -0.23
CA ALA A 44 1.88 10.36 -0.90
C ALA A 44 2.14 9.20 0.08
N THR A 45 3.07 9.38 1.02
CA THR A 45 3.33 8.42 2.09
C THR A 45 2.11 8.24 2.98
N GLY A 46 1.46 9.33 3.40
CA GLY A 46 0.26 9.28 4.23
C GLY A 46 -0.90 8.54 3.56
N GLU A 47 -1.13 8.80 2.27
CA GLU A 47 -2.15 8.08 1.49
C GLU A 47 -1.81 6.59 1.33
N ALA A 48 -0.56 6.26 1.01
CA ALA A 48 -0.11 4.87 0.92
C ALA A 48 -0.34 4.11 2.23
N LEU A 49 0.06 4.71 3.36
CA LEU A 49 -0.19 4.14 4.69
C LEU A 49 -1.67 3.99 4.99
N ALA A 50 -2.52 4.95 4.60
CA ALA A 50 -3.97 4.84 4.79
C ALA A 50 -4.56 3.62 4.05
N HIS A 51 -4.14 3.39 2.80
CA HIS A 51 -4.55 2.21 2.03
C HIS A 51 -4.02 0.89 2.63
N LEU A 52 -2.77 0.86 3.05
CA LEU A 52 -2.14 -0.31 3.68
C LEU A 52 -2.82 -0.68 5.00
N ASN A 53 -3.04 0.31 5.87
CA ASN A 53 -3.77 0.15 7.12
C ASN A 53 -5.21 -0.32 6.88
N TYR A 54 -5.88 0.19 5.84
CA TYR A 54 -7.21 -0.28 5.47
C TYR A 54 -7.19 -1.77 5.12
N LEU A 55 -6.28 -2.22 4.25
CA LEU A 55 -6.15 -3.63 3.89
C LEU A 55 -5.75 -4.52 5.07
N GLU A 56 -4.90 -4.04 5.97
CA GLU A 56 -4.48 -4.76 7.18
C GLU A 56 -5.67 -5.00 8.11
N ARG A 57 -6.51 -3.97 8.31
CA ARG A 57 -7.76 -4.08 9.08
C ARG A 57 -8.79 -5.03 8.45
N GLN A 58 -8.68 -5.29 7.15
CA GLN A 58 -9.47 -6.30 6.44
C GLN A 58 -8.82 -7.70 6.48
N GLY A 59 -7.65 -7.85 7.11
CA GLY A 59 -6.90 -9.12 7.17
C GLY A 59 -6.25 -9.52 5.85
N ARG A 60 -6.24 -8.66 4.83
CA ARG A 60 -5.76 -8.97 3.46
C ARG A 60 -4.25 -8.81 3.31
N VAL A 61 -3.63 -8.00 4.17
CA VAL A 61 -2.19 -7.77 4.20
C VAL A 61 -1.70 -7.83 5.64
N ARG A 62 -0.42 -8.15 5.80
CA ARG A 62 0.27 -8.15 7.09
C ARG A 62 1.42 -7.14 7.07
N ARG A 63 1.73 -6.63 8.26
CA ARG A 63 2.85 -5.73 8.51
C ARG A 63 3.87 -6.42 9.39
N ALA A 64 5.13 -6.41 8.98
CA ALA A 64 6.27 -6.88 9.76
C ALA A 64 7.28 -5.74 9.89
N ARG A 65 7.69 -5.42 11.11
CA ARG A 65 8.73 -4.42 11.35
C ARG A 65 10.09 -5.10 11.44
N ASP A 66 11.07 -4.59 10.69
CA ASP A 66 12.45 -5.08 10.75
C ASP A 66 13.25 -4.46 11.92
N GLY A 67 14.53 -4.83 12.01
CA GLY A 67 15.44 -4.34 13.05
C GLY A 67 15.78 -2.85 12.95
N ASP A 68 15.56 -2.23 11.79
CA ASP A 68 15.79 -0.80 11.54
C ASP A 68 14.51 0.04 11.77
N GLY A 69 13.42 -0.60 12.18
CA GLY A 69 12.14 0.07 12.41
C GLY A 69 11.33 0.33 11.15
N VAL A 70 11.65 -0.30 10.02
CA VAL A 70 10.91 -0.18 8.76
C VAL A 70 9.74 -1.16 8.74
N ASP A 71 8.56 -0.67 8.38
CA ASP A 71 7.38 -1.51 8.13
C ASP A 71 7.44 -2.12 6.73
N TRP A 72 7.50 -3.44 6.69
CA TRP A 72 7.35 -4.26 5.50
C TRP A 72 5.95 -4.82 5.40
N TRP A 73 5.33 -4.62 4.24
CA TRP A 73 3.97 -5.02 3.95
C TRP A 73 3.97 -6.14 2.93
N SER A 74 3.17 -7.16 3.16
CA SER A 74 2.96 -8.25 2.21
C SER A 74 1.53 -8.74 2.29
N LEU A 75 1.04 -9.45 1.26
CA LEU A 75 -0.23 -10.15 1.34
C LEU A 75 -0.25 -11.04 2.58
N SER A 76 -1.39 -11.05 3.26
CA SER A 76 -1.68 -12.08 4.24
C SER A 76 -1.81 -13.38 3.47
N GLU A 77 -1.15 -14.42 3.95
CA GLU A 77 -1.53 -15.78 3.57
C GLU A 77 -2.85 -16.05 4.28
N THR A 78 -3.94 -15.51 3.74
CA THR A 78 -5.26 -16.01 4.11
C THR A 78 -5.25 -17.44 3.60
N GLY A 79 -5.06 -18.38 4.52
CA GLY A 79 -5.18 -19.79 4.26
C GLY A 79 -6.51 -20.04 3.54
N GLN A 80 -6.40 -20.78 2.43
CA GLN A 80 -7.40 -21.65 1.82
C GLN A 80 -8.86 -21.48 2.24
#